data_AF-A0A967HK06-F1
#
_entry.id   AF-A0A967HK06-F1
#
_cell.length_a   1.000
_cell.length_b   1.000
_cell.length_c   1.000
_cell.angle_alpha   90.00
_cell.angle_beta   90.00
_cell.angle_gamma   90.00
#
_symmetry.space_group_name_H-M   'P 1'
#
loop_
_entity.id
_entity.type
_entity.pdbx_description
1 polymer ?
#
loop_
_entity_poly.entity_id
_entity_poly.type
_entity_poly.pdbx_seq_one_letter_code
_entity_poly.pdbx_strand_id
1 'polypeptide(L)'
;EGIRRIAERIRALTGVLAAGLERLGHDVLTEVFFDTVRVRPVGRTEDFLASARDRGINLRDFGDGTVGIALDEVTRPEDVDDLLAIFNGGEAPDFSAHALDDDAPPPELPEWAARTSAYLEHEVFNRYHSETEMLRYLHKLESR
;
A
#
# COMPACT_ATOMS: atom_id res chain seq x y z
N GLU A 1 2.49 15.97 10.81
CA GLU A 1 2.51 14.56 11.28
C GLU A 1 1.56 13.63 10.51
N GLY A 2 0.31 14.02 10.23
CA GLY A 2 -0.67 13.13 9.56
C GLY A 2 -0.17 12.51 8.24
N ILE A 3 0.42 13.30 7.34
CA ILE A 3 0.95 12.81 6.05
C ILE A 3 2.02 11.72 6.23
N ARG A 4 2.89 11.87 7.25
CA ARG A 4 3.92 10.87 7.57
C ARG A 4 3.28 9.55 7.96
N ARG A 5 2.31 9.62 8.88
CA ARG A 5 1.61 8.44 9.40
C ARG A 5 0.84 7.70 8.31
N ILE A 6 0.20 8.43 7.39
CA ILE A 6 -0.48 7.85 6.23
C ILE A 6 0.54 7.10 5.37
N ALA A 7 1.67 7.73 5.04
CA ALA A 7 2.72 7.13 4.22
C ALA A 7 3.34 5.88 4.89
N GLU A 8 3.63 5.95 6.18
CA GLU A 8 4.17 4.82 6.96
C GLU A 8 3.19 3.65 7.00
N ARG A 9 1.88 3.92 7.16
CA ARG A 9 0.84 2.88 7.14
C ARG A 9 0.71 2.20 5.79
N ILE A 10 0.68 2.97 4.70
CA ILE A 10 0.63 2.42 3.33
C ILE A 10 1.84 1.51 3.10
N ARG A 11 3.02 1.98 3.49
CA ARG A 11 4.27 1.24 3.34
C ARG A 11 4.27 -0.05 4.17
N ALA A 12 3.77 -0.02 5.40
CA ALA A 12 3.65 -1.20 6.25
C ALA A 12 2.73 -2.25 5.61
N LEU A 13 1.53 -1.87 5.19
CA LEU A 13 0.60 -2.77 4.49
C LEU A 13 1.19 -3.34 3.20
N THR A 14 1.98 -2.56 2.47
CA THR A 14 2.68 -3.03 1.26
C THR A 14 3.75 -4.07 1.61
N GLY A 15 4.43 -3.92 2.76
CA GLY A 15 5.35 -4.92 3.30
C GLY A 15 4.66 -6.22 3.65
N VAL A 16 3.51 -6.15 4.32
CA VAL A 16 2.66 -7.31 4.63
C VAL A 16 2.21 -8.02 3.35
N LEU A 17 1.75 -7.28 2.35
CA LEU A 17 1.39 -7.84 1.04
C LEU A 17 2.58 -8.56 0.40
N ALA A 18 3.75 -7.93 0.35
CA ALA A 18 4.96 -8.52 -0.22
C ALA A 18 5.32 -9.84 0.46
N ALA A 19 5.40 -9.85 1.80
CA ALA A 19 5.72 -11.05 2.57
C ALA A 19 4.67 -12.16 2.39
N GLY A 20 3.38 -11.80 2.33
CA GLY A 20 2.31 -12.76 2.05
C GLY A 20 2.42 -13.37 0.65
N LEU A 21 2.72 -12.58 -0.37
CA LEU A 21 2.94 -13.07 -1.75
C LEU A 21 4.14 -14.02 -1.83
N GLU A 22 5.25 -13.69 -1.16
CA GLU A 22 6.43 -14.56 -1.08
C GLU A 22 6.12 -15.87 -0.36
N ARG A 23 5.34 -15.82 0.73
CA ARG A 23 4.91 -17.01 1.48
C ARG A 23 4.00 -17.94 0.67
N LEU A 24 3.22 -17.39 -0.26
CA LEU A 24 2.45 -18.15 -1.26
C LEU A 24 3.32 -18.71 -2.40
N GLY A 25 4.61 -18.38 -2.41
CA GLY A 25 5.58 -18.86 -3.40
C GLY A 25 5.69 -17.98 -4.64
N HIS A 26 5.09 -16.80 -4.66
CA HIS A 26 5.25 -15.84 -5.76
C HIS A 26 6.55 -15.06 -5.65
N ASP A 27 7.04 -14.59 -6.79
CA ASP A 27 8.32 -13.90 -6.89
C ASP A 27 8.08 -12.38 -6.90
N VAL A 28 8.34 -11.73 -5.76
CA VAL A 28 8.24 -10.27 -5.60
C VAL A 28 9.53 -9.63 -6.13
N LEU A 29 9.42 -8.96 -7.28
CA LEU A 29 10.56 -8.43 -8.03
C LEU A 29 11.09 -7.10 -7.50
N THR A 30 10.38 -6.48 -6.55
CA THR A 30 10.70 -5.15 -6.04
C THR A 30 11.32 -5.27 -4.66
N GLU A 31 12.63 -5.04 -4.57
CA GLU A 31 13.36 -5.14 -3.29
C GLU A 31 13.12 -3.94 -2.37
N VAL A 32 13.03 -2.73 -2.94
CA VAL A 32 12.78 -1.49 -2.20
C VAL A 32 11.56 -0.81 -2.79
N PHE A 33 10.55 -0.59 -1.95
CA PHE A 33 9.27 -0.01 -2.36
C PHE A 33 8.69 0.96 -1.32
N PHE A 34 7.72 1.73 -1.79
CA PHE A 34 6.82 2.53 -0.97
C PHE A 34 5.46 1.83 -0.88
N ASP A 35 4.58 2.05 -1.85
CA ASP A 35 3.20 1.56 -1.91
C ASP A 35 2.96 0.50 -3.00
N THR A 36 3.96 0.28 -3.86
CA THR A 36 3.82 -0.49 -5.08
C THR A 36 4.81 -1.64 -5.12
N VAL A 37 4.31 -2.85 -5.38
CA VAL A 37 5.11 -4.05 -5.64
C VAL A 37 4.85 -4.59 -7.03
N ARG A 38 5.89 -5.11 -7.66
CA ARG A 38 5.80 -5.89 -8.89
C ARG A 38 6.00 -7.36 -8.56
N VAL A 39 5.03 -8.19 -8.88
CA VAL A 39 5.05 -9.62 -8.60
C VAL A 39 5.04 -10.41 -9.91
N ARG A 40 5.81 -11.50 -9.95
CA ARG A 40 5.68 -12.56 -10.93
C ARG A 40 4.87 -13.69 -10.28
N PRO A 41 3.59 -13.85 -10.66
CA PRO A 41 2.77 -14.93 -10.14
C PRO A 41 3.32 -16.29 -10.57
N VAL A 42 3.12 -17.31 -9.73
CA VAL A 42 3.38 -18.71 -10.10
C VAL A 42 2.10 -19.28 -10.67
N GLY A 43 1.96 -19.19 -12.00
CA GLY A 43 0.75 -19.57 -12.72
C GLY A 43 0.55 -18.70 -13.95
N ARG A 44 -0.65 -18.74 -14.53
CA ARG A 44 -1.01 -17.88 -15.65
C ARG A 44 -1.49 -16.53 -15.13
N THR A 45 -0.81 -15.46 -15.50
CA THR A 45 -1.10 -14.09 -15.08
C THR A 45 -2.56 -13.69 -15.32
N GLU A 46 -3.15 -14.14 -16.43
CA GLU A 46 -4.54 -13.83 -16.78
C GLU A 46 -5.55 -14.37 -15.76
N ASP A 47 -5.27 -15.50 -15.11
CA ASP A 47 -6.16 -16.11 -14.13
C ASP A 47 -6.24 -15.25 -12.86
N PHE A 48 -5.11 -14.70 -12.41
CA PHE A 48 -5.05 -13.77 -11.29
C PHE A 48 -5.75 -12.44 -11.63
N LEU A 49 -5.53 -11.90 -12.84
CA LEU A 49 -6.19 -10.69 -13.30
C LEU A 49 -7.71 -10.87 -13.43
N ALA A 50 -8.18 -12.05 -13.86
CA ALA A 50 -9.59 -12.37 -13.92
C ALA A 50 -10.20 -12.47 -12.50
N SER A 51 -9.55 -13.23 -11.62
CA SER A 51 -9.96 -13.38 -10.21
C SER A 51 -10.02 -12.03 -9.48
N ALA A 52 -9.05 -11.14 -9.72
CA ALA A 52 -9.08 -9.78 -9.19
C ALA A 52 -10.30 -8.98 -9.67
N ARG A 53 -10.61 -9.04 -10.97
CA ARG A 53 -11.78 -8.34 -11.55
C ARG A 53 -13.10 -8.85 -10.98
N ASP A 54 -13.21 -10.16 -10.74
CA ASP A 54 -14.41 -10.76 -10.15
C ASP A 54 -14.66 -10.26 -8.71
N ARG A 55 -13.61 -9.80 -8.02
CA ARG A 55 -13.67 -9.13 -6.71
C ARG A 55 -13.75 -7.60 -6.80
N GLY A 56 -13.84 -7.03 -8.00
CA GLY A 56 -13.84 -5.58 -8.20
C GLY A 56 -12.48 -4.90 -8.01
N ILE A 57 -11.39 -5.67 -8.03
CA ILE A 57 -10.01 -5.18 -7.87
C ILE A 57 -9.35 -5.08 -9.25
N ASN A 58 -8.75 -3.93 -9.54
CA ASN A 58 -7.97 -3.72 -10.76
C ASN A 58 -6.47 -3.77 -10.45
N LEU A 59 -5.77 -4.70 -11.09
CA LEU A 59 -4.31 -4.81 -11.01
C LEU A 59 -3.67 -4.34 -12.31
N ARG A 60 -2.41 -3.91 -12.23
CA ARG A 60 -1.65 -3.46 -13.40
C ARG A 60 -1.02 -4.66 -14.10
N ASP A 61 -1.40 -4.92 -15.35
CA ASP A 61 -0.69 -5.86 -16.22
C ASP A 61 0.50 -5.15 -16.91
N PHE A 62 1.69 -5.74 -16.84
CA PHE A 62 2.88 -5.24 -17.54
C PHE A 62 3.06 -5.87 -18.94
N GLY A 63 2.28 -6.88 -19.29
CA GLY A 63 2.36 -7.59 -20.58
C GLY A 63 3.53 -8.55 -20.72
N ASP A 64 4.35 -8.72 -19.67
CA ASP A 64 5.49 -9.65 -19.62
C ASP A 64 5.28 -10.78 -18.59
N GLY A 65 4.03 -11.04 -18.23
CA GLY A 65 3.63 -12.04 -17.24
C GLY A 65 3.76 -11.56 -15.79
N THR A 66 4.13 -10.31 -15.55
CA THR A 66 4.18 -9.73 -14.19
C THR A 66 3.02 -8.78 -13.94
N VAL A 67 2.66 -8.63 -12.66
CA VAL A 67 1.55 -7.82 -12.19
C VAL A 67 2.07 -6.75 -11.23
N GLY A 68 1.55 -5.53 -11.35
CA GLY A 68 1.77 -4.45 -10.41
C GLY A 68 0.59 -4.30 -9.47
N ILE A 69 0.88 -4.16 -8.19
CA ILE A 69 -0.10 -3.90 -7.13
C ILE A 69 0.36 -2.63 -6.43
N ALA A 70 -0.50 -1.61 -6.41
CA ALA A 70 -0.25 -0.34 -5.72
C ALA A 70 -1.34 -0.14 -4.68
N LEU A 71 -0.95 0.03 -3.42
CA LEU A 71 -1.85 0.31 -2.31
C LEU A 71 -1.96 1.82 -2.11
N ASP A 72 -2.95 2.25 -1.33
CA ASP A 72 -3.24 3.66 -1.10
C ASP A 72 -3.77 3.94 0.30
N GLU A 73 -4.12 5.20 0.55
CA GLU A 73 -4.61 5.65 1.86
C GLU A 73 -5.90 4.97 2.31
N VAL A 74 -6.74 4.46 1.41
CA VAL A 74 -8.01 3.82 1.79
C VAL A 74 -7.87 2.33 2.02
N THR A 75 -6.75 1.74 1.59
CA THR A 75 -6.45 0.32 1.75
C THR A 75 -6.42 -0.09 3.23
N ARG A 76 -7.08 -1.21 3.53
CA ARG A 76 -7.18 -1.83 4.85
C ARG A 76 -6.56 -3.23 4.85
N PRO A 77 -6.29 -3.82 6.02
CA PRO A 77 -5.80 -5.20 6.10
C PRO A 77 -6.70 -6.20 5.37
N GLU A 78 -8.03 -6.00 5.39
CA GLU A 78 -8.97 -6.89 4.72
C GLU A 78 -8.83 -6.85 3.18
N ASP A 79 -8.48 -5.68 2.62
CA ASP A 79 -8.20 -5.56 1.18
C ASP A 79 -6.91 -6.33 0.81
N VAL A 80 -5.94 -6.38 1.74
CA VAL A 80 -4.72 -7.19 1.57
C VAL A 80 -5.05 -8.68 1.66
N ASP A 81 -5.95 -9.09 2.55
CA ASP A 81 -6.43 -10.48 2.61
C ASP A 81 -7.13 -10.89 1.29
N ASP A 82 -7.92 -10.00 0.69
CA ASP A 82 -8.53 -10.24 -0.61
C ASP A 82 -7.50 -10.41 -1.72
N LEU A 83 -6.45 -9.57 -1.74
CA LEU A 83 -5.32 -9.71 -2.65
C LEU A 83 -4.62 -11.07 -2.43
N LEU A 84 -4.30 -11.44 -1.20
CA LEU A 84 -3.65 -12.72 -0.92
C LEU A 84 -4.52 -13.91 -1.34
N ALA A 85 -5.84 -13.84 -1.15
CA ALA A 85 -6.75 -14.86 -1.63
C ALA A 85 -6.77 -14.98 -3.16
N ILE A 86 -6.72 -13.86 -3.90
CA ILE A 86 -6.58 -13.88 -5.38
C ILE A 86 -5.33 -14.66 -5.80
N PHE A 87 -4.21 -14.41 -5.10
CA PHE A 87 -2.93 -15.05 -5.38
C PHE A 87 -2.85 -16.50 -4.86
N ASN A 88 -3.72 -16.88 -3.91
CA ASN A 88 -3.88 -18.24 -3.42
C ASN A 88 -5.01 -19.03 -4.13
N GLY A 89 -5.24 -18.76 -5.42
CA GLY A 89 -6.23 -19.49 -6.23
C GLY A 89 -7.69 -19.20 -5.87
N GLY A 90 -7.97 -18.06 -5.23
CA GLY A 90 -9.29 -17.62 -4.83
C GLY A 90 -9.69 -18.01 -3.40
N GLU A 91 -8.88 -18.79 -2.69
CA GLU A 91 -9.15 -19.23 -1.33
C GLU A 91 -8.31 -18.45 -0.30
N ALA A 92 -8.84 -18.26 0.91
CA ALA A 92 -8.07 -17.64 1.98
C ALA A 92 -6.85 -18.50 2.34
N PRO A 93 -5.65 -17.91 2.48
CA PRO A 93 -4.48 -18.65 2.96
C PRO A 93 -4.60 -19.03 4.44
N ASP A 94 -3.65 -19.81 4.95
CA ASP A 94 -3.58 -20.24 6.36
C ASP A 94 -3.04 -19.13 7.31
N PHE A 95 -2.92 -17.90 6.82
CA PHE A 95 -2.52 -16.70 7.54
C PHE A 95 -3.38 -15.51 7.11
N SER A 96 -3.30 -14.40 7.83
CA SER A 96 -3.96 -13.14 7.48
C SER A 96 -2.97 -11.98 7.48
N ALA A 97 -3.34 -10.89 6.82
CA ALA A 97 -2.59 -9.64 6.82
C ALA A 97 -2.33 -9.14 8.25
N HIS A 98 -3.33 -9.23 9.13
CA HIS A 98 -3.17 -8.83 10.53
C HIS A 98 -2.16 -9.72 11.28
N ALA A 99 -2.12 -11.03 11.01
CA ALA A 99 -1.14 -11.92 11.63
C ALA A 99 0.29 -11.66 11.15
N LEU A 100 0.44 -11.14 9.93
CA LEU A 100 1.73 -10.81 9.34
C LEU A 100 2.24 -9.42 9.74
N ASP A 101 1.38 -8.49 10.18
CA ASP A 101 1.77 -7.10 10.48
C ASP A 101 2.89 -7.00 11.53
N ASP A 102 2.86 -7.86 12.54
CA ASP A 102 3.90 -7.92 13.58
C ASP A 102 5.21 -8.59 13.11
N ASP A 103 5.13 -9.51 12.14
CA ASP A 103 6.24 -10.37 11.71
C ASP A 103 6.87 -9.94 10.36
N ALA A 104 6.22 -9.03 9.62
CA ALA A 104 6.61 -8.61 8.28
C ALA A 104 6.74 -7.08 8.15
N PRO A 105 7.70 -6.45 8.86
CA PRO A 105 7.97 -5.03 8.67
C PRO A 105 8.38 -4.78 7.21
N PRO A 106 7.98 -3.64 6.62
CA PRO A 106 8.43 -3.30 5.28
C PRO A 106 9.97 -3.18 5.27
N PRO A 107 10.63 -3.51 4.14
CA PRO A 107 12.08 -3.51 4.05
C PRO A 107 12.67 -2.17 4.51
N GLU A 108 13.86 -2.13 5.08
CA GLU A 108 14.47 -0.85 5.44
C GLU A 108 14.73 -0.01 4.19
N LEU A 109 14.47 1.30 4.28
CA LEU A 109 14.87 2.20 3.20
C LEU A 109 16.39 2.36 3.22
N PRO A 110 17.08 2.22 2.08
CA PRO A 110 18.50 2.49 2.01
C PRO A 110 18.79 3.96 2.32
N GLU A 111 20.01 4.28 2.78
CA GLU A 111 20.38 5.64 3.20
C GLU A 111 20.07 6.72 2.16
N TRP A 112 20.22 6.40 0.87
CA TRP A 112 19.94 7.33 -0.22
C TRP A 112 18.44 7.63 -0.41
N ALA A 113 17.55 6.78 0.11
CA ALA A 113 16.09 6.91 0.06
C ALA A 113 15.47 7.35 1.40
N ALA A 114 16.20 7.17 2.51
CA ALA A 114 15.73 7.50 3.85
C ALA A 114 15.78 9.02 4.10
N ARG A 115 14.63 9.69 3.98
CA ARG A 115 14.53 11.13 4.25
C ARG A 115 14.77 11.43 5.73
N THR A 116 15.75 12.28 6.02
CA THR A 116 16.07 12.76 7.38
C THR A 116 15.69 14.24 7.62
N SER A 117 15.46 15.02 6.57
CA SER A 117 15.11 16.43 6.67
C SER A 117 13.68 16.66 7.17
N ALA A 118 13.51 17.68 8.00
CA ALA A 118 12.19 18.16 8.41
C ALA A 118 11.40 18.74 7.21
N TYR A 119 10.08 18.83 7.37
CA TYR A 119 9.17 19.34 6.35
C TYR A 119 7.88 19.87 6.96
N LEU A 120 7.20 20.72 6.19
CA LEU A 120 5.95 21.37 6.60
C LEU A 120 6.11 22.15 7.93
N GLU A 121 7.32 22.70 8.15
CA GLU A 121 7.65 23.45 9.36
C GLU A 121 6.97 24.83 9.41
N HIS A 122 6.54 25.36 8.26
CA HIS A 122 5.82 26.62 8.22
C HIS A 122 4.51 26.51 9.00
N GLU A 123 4.22 27.53 9.80
CA GLU A 123 3.12 27.55 10.76
C GLU A 123 1.74 27.25 10.13
N VAL A 124 1.55 27.60 8.86
CA VAL A 124 0.31 27.33 8.11
C VAL A 124 -0.07 25.84 8.11
N PHE A 125 0.90 24.93 8.13
CA PHE A 125 0.66 23.49 8.14
C PHE A 125 0.37 22.93 9.55
N ASN A 126 0.51 23.75 10.59
CA ASN A 126 0.43 23.35 11.99
C ASN A 126 -0.71 24.05 12.75
N ARG A 127 -1.42 25.00 12.12
CA ARG A 127 -2.49 25.81 12.75
C ARG A 127 -3.92 25.29 12.54
N TYR A 128 -4.17 24.50 11.50
CA TYR A 128 -5.53 24.19 11.05
C TYR A 128 -5.72 22.67 10.96
N HIS A 129 -5.81 21.99 12.11
CA HIS A 129 -5.93 20.52 12.16
C HIS A 129 -7.34 20.03 12.50
N SER A 130 -8.19 20.88 13.09
CA SER A 130 -9.62 20.58 13.21
C SER A 130 -10.38 20.99 11.95
N GLU A 131 -11.47 20.28 11.68
CA GLU A 131 -12.38 20.60 10.57
C GLU A 131 -12.89 22.06 10.68
N THR A 132 -13.24 22.51 11.89
CA THR A 132 -13.73 23.88 12.13
C THR A 132 -12.66 24.93 11.80
N GLU A 133 -11.41 24.71 12.20
CA GLU A 133 -10.30 25.61 11.88
C GLU A 133 -10.02 25.65 10.38
N MET A 134 -10.02 24.50 9.71
CA MET A 134 -9.81 24.39 8.27
C MET A 134 -10.91 25.12 7.49
N LEU A 135 -12.18 24.91 7.84
CA LEU A 135 -13.32 25.58 7.20
C LEU A 135 -13.22 27.10 7.35
N ARG A 136 -12.91 27.61 8.55
CA ARG A 136 -12.72 29.05 8.77
C ARG A 136 -11.54 29.61 7.97
N TYR A 137 -10.44 28.86 7.89
CA TYR A 137 -9.27 29.26 7.10
C TYR A 137 -9.60 29.35 5.61
N LEU A 138 -10.28 28.35 5.05
CA LEU A 138 -10.72 28.34 3.65
C LEU A 138 -11.67 29.51 3.35
N HIS A 139 -12.68 29.75 4.19
CA HIS A 139 -13.61 30.87 4.01
C HIS A 139 -12.91 32.25 4.06
N LYS A 140 -11.91 32.40 4.94
CA LYS A 140 -11.09 33.62 5.02
C LYS A 140 -10.28 33.86 3.73
N LEU A 141 -9.82 32.81 3.07
CA LEU A 141 -9.10 32.92 1.79
C LEU A 141 -10.06 33.19 0.62
N GLU A 142 -11.24 32.56 0.63
CA GLU A 142 -12.28 32.75 -0.39
C GLU A 142 -12.86 34.17 -0.39
N SER A 143 -13.03 34.77 0.78
CA SER A 143 -13.58 36.13 0.93
C SER A 143 -12.60 37.26 0.56
N ARG A 144 -11.43 36.92 0.01
CA ARG A 144 -10.43 37.86 -0.52
C ARG A 144 -10.41 37.86 -2.04
#